data_AF-A0A954LJF8-F1
#
_entry.id   AF-A0A954LJF8-F1
#
_cell.length_a   1.000
_cell.length_b   1.000
_cell.length_c   1.000
_cell.angle_alpha   90.00
_cell.angle_beta   90.00
_cell.angle_gamma   90.00
#
_symmetry.space_group_name_H-M   'P 1'
#
loop_
_entity.id
_entity.type
_entity.pdbx_description
1 polymer ?
#
loop_
_entity_poly.entity_id
_entity_poly.type
_entity_poly.pdbx_seq_one_letter_code
_entity_poly.pdbx_strand_id
1 'polypeptide(L)' 'MKNRIRELRLAQNSMTQQTLADQVGVTRQTIVALEGGAYTPSLALALRIARAFDKTIEDIFWLEE' A
#
# COMPACT_ATOMS: atom_id res chain seq x y z
N MET A 1 8.64 1.22 9.84
CA MET A 1 8.48 1.58 8.40
C MET A 1 7.16 2.31 8.24
N LYS A 2 7.20 3.52 7.68
CA LYS A 2 6.01 4.31 7.35
C LYS A 2 5.62 4.09 5.90
N ASN A 3 4.38 4.48 5.59
CA ASN A 3 3.87 4.48 4.23
C ASN A 3 2.80 5.56 4.03
N ARG A 4 2.49 5.86 2.77
CA ARG A 4 1.40 6.76 2.37
C ARG A 4 0.32 6.07 1.53
N ILE A 5 0.11 4.77 1.72
CA ILE A 5 -0.88 3.98 0.94
C ILE A 5 -2.27 4.61 1.02
N ARG A 6 -2.68 5.02 2.24
CA ARG A 6 -4.00 5.62 2.46
C ARG A 6 -4.17 6.91 1.67
N GLU A 7 -3.17 7.78 1.67
CA GLU A 7 -3.17 9.03 0.90
C GLU A 7 -3.30 8.76 -0.59
N LEU A 8 -2.49 7.84 -1.12
CA LEU A 8 -2.48 7.48 -2.54
C LEU A 8 -3.80 6.88 -3.01
N ARG A 9 -4.40 5.97 -2.22
CA ARG A 9 -5.74 5.44 -2.54
C ARG A 9 -6.80 6.54 -2.62
N LEU A 10 -6.80 7.48 -1.67
CA LEU A 10 -7.80 8.54 -1.64
C LEU A 10 -7.63 9.51 -2.83
N ALA A 11 -6.38 9.80 -3.20
CA ALA A 11 -6.06 10.59 -4.39
C ALA A 11 -6.50 9.90 -5.69
N GLN A 12 -6.52 8.56 -5.72
CA GLN A 12 -6.93 7.77 -6.88
C GLN A 12 -8.43 7.45 -6.87
N ASN A 13 -9.27 8.48 -7.03
CA ASN A 13 -10.73 8.39 -7.08
C ASN A 13 -11.37 7.72 -5.84
N SER A 14 -10.86 8.02 -4.64
CA SER A 14 -11.36 7.41 -3.39
C SER A 14 -11.34 5.87 -3.43
N MET A 15 -10.31 5.28 -4.04
CA MET A 15 -10.13 3.83 -4.13
C MET A 15 -10.32 3.18 -2.77
N THR A 16 -11.17 2.15 -2.66
CA THR A 16 -11.39 1.48 -1.37
C THR A 16 -10.21 0.55 -1.01
N GLN A 17 -10.10 0.20 0.27
CA GLN A 17 -9.11 -0.81 0.70
C GLN A 17 -9.33 -2.17 0.03
N GLN A 18 -10.59 -2.55 -0.21
CA GLN A 18 -10.92 -3.79 -0.92
C GLN A 18 -10.41 -3.74 -2.36
N THR A 19 -10.63 -2.63 -3.05
CA THR A 19 -10.17 -2.44 -4.43
C THR A 19 -8.66 -2.58 -4.55
N LEU A 20 -7.89 -1.95 -3.66
CA LEU A 20 -6.44 -2.12 -3.64
C LEU A 20 -6.04 -3.56 -3.34
N ALA A 21 -6.73 -4.20 -2.37
CA ALA A 21 -6.47 -5.60 -2.00
C ALA A 21 -6.66 -6.54 -3.19
N ASP A 22 -7.71 -6.34 -3.98
CA ASP A 22 -8.00 -7.13 -5.18
C ASP A 22 -6.92 -6.91 -6.26
N GLN A 23 -6.51 -5.66 -6.50
CA GLN A 23 -5.46 -5.33 -7.48
C GLN A 23 -4.10 -5.94 -7.11
N VAL A 24 -3.74 -5.89 -5.83
CA VAL A 24 -2.47 -6.41 -5.32
C VAL A 24 -2.62 -7.81 -4.72
N GLY A 25 -3.72 -8.50 -5.03
CA GLY A 25 -4.05 -9.88 -4.66
C GLY A 25 -3.62 -10.27 -3.25
N VAL A 26 -4.17 -9.55 -2.28
CA VAL A 26 -4.10 -9.83 -0.83
C VAL A 26 -5.49 -9.64 -0.23
N THR A 27 -5.65 -9.88 1.06
CA THR A 27 -6.91 -9.61 1.74
C THR A 27 -7.04 -8.13 2.08
N ARG A 28 -8.28 -7.65 2.25
CA ARG A 28 -8.52 -6.29 2.76
C ARG A 28 -7.85 -6.05 4.11
N GLN A 29 -7.82 -7.06 4.99
CA GLN A 29 -7.15 -6.96 6.29
C GLN A 29 -5.65 -6.70 6.14
N THR A 30 -4.99 -7.25 5.12
CA THR A 30 -3.59 -6.92 4.81
C THR A 30 -3.43 -5.44 4.48
N ILE A 31 -4.32 -4.87 3.67
CA ILE A 31 -4.28 -3.42 3.36
C ILE A 31 -4.53 -2.57 4.61
N VAL A 32 -5.48 -2.95 5.46
CA VAL A 32 -5.73 -2.26 6.75
C VAL A 32 -4.49 -2.27 7.63
N ALA A 33 -3.85 -3.43 7.78
CA ALA A 33 -2.64 -3.57 8.60
C ALA A 33 -1.45 -2.77 8.03
N LEU A 34 -1.30 -2.74 6.71
CA LEU A 34 -0.29 -1.91 6.04
C LEU A 34 -0.52 -0.42 6.29
N GLU A 35 -1.72 0.09 6.05
CA GLU A 35 -2.04 1.51 6.27
C GLU A 35 -1.88 1.94 7.72
N GLY A 36 -2.16 1.02 8.66
CA GLY A 36 -1.94 1.24 10.09
C GLY A 36 -0.48 1.13 10.53
N GLY A 37 0.44 0.71 9.64
CA GLY A 37 1.85 0.48 9.99
C GLY A 37 2.09 -0.74 10.88
N ALA A 38 1.08 -1.59 11.07
CA ALA A 38 1.14 -2.79 11.91
C ALA A 38 1.82 -3.98 11.20
N TYR A 39 2.09 -3.84 9.90
CA TYR A 39 2.66 -4.90 9.08
C TYR A 39 3.68 -4.31 8.10
N THR A 40 4.82 -4.99 7.96
CA THR A 40 5.82 -4.70 6.92
C THR A 40 5.58 -5.64 5.75
N PRO A 41 5.33 -5.13 4.52
CA PRO A 41 5.09 -5.97 3.35
C PRO A 41 6.37 -6.73 2.97
N SER A 42 6.20 -7.88 2.32
CA SER A 42 7.30 -8.48 1.57
C SER A 42 7.69 -7.58 0.40
N LEU A 43 8.91 -7.73 -0.11
CA LEU A 43 9.37 -7.01 -1.32
C LEU A 43 8.41 -7.22 -2.50
N ALA A 44 7.91 -8.44 -2.68
CA ALA A 44 6.95 -8.75 -3.74
C ALA A 44 5.64 -7.96 -3.59
N LEU A 45 5.11 -7.82 -2.36
CA LEU A 45 3.92 -7.02 -2.11
C LEU A 45 4.19 -5.52 -2.30
N ALA A 46 5.33 -5.02 -1.82
CA ALA A 46 5.74 -3.64 -2.03
C ALA A 46 5.82 -3.28 -3.52
N LEU A 47 6.42 -4.16 -4.35
CA LEU A 47 6.48 -4.00 -5.80
C LEU A 47 5.10 -4.00 -6.47
N ARG A 48 4.17 -4.86 -6.02
CA ARG A 48 2.79 -4.88 -6.55
C ARG A 48 2.05 -3.60 -6.21
N ILE A 49 2.19 -3.10 -4.99
CA ILE A 49 1.59 -1.84 -4.54
C ILE A 49 2.18 -0.66 -5.32
N ALA A 50 3.51 -0.65 -5.52
CA ALA A 50 4.20 0.34 -6.33
C ALA A 50 3.66 0.42 -7.76
N ARG A 51 3.46 -0.74 -8.40
CA ARG A 51 2.83 -0.82 -9.73
C ARG A 51 1.36 -0.37 -9.74
N ALA A 52 0.59 -0.71 -8.71
CA ALA A 52 -0.83 -0.32 -8.61
C ALA A 52 -1.01 1.21 -8.56
N PHE A 53 -0.04 1.92 -7.97
CA PHE A 53 -0.03 3.38 -7.88
C PHE A 53 0.81 4.09 -8.95
N ASP A 54 1.44 3.33 -9.86
CA ASP A 54 2.40 3.85 -10.84
C ASP A 54 3.51 4.71 -10.19
N LYS A 55 4.17 4.13 -9.17
CA LYS A 55 5.20 4.78 -8.35
C LYS A 55 6.34 3.84 -8.04
N THR A 56 7.43 4.39 -7.49
CA THR A 56 8.51 3.58 -6.90
C THR A 56 8.13 3.10 -5.49
N ILE A 57 8.91 2.16 -4.93
CA ILE A 57 8.68 1.71 -3.54
C ILE A 57 8.96 2.86 -2.57
N GLU A 58 10.01 3.62 -2.85
CA GLU A 58 10.52 4.73 -2.06
C GLU A 58 9.54 5.91 -2.03
N ASP A 59 8.73 6.10 -3.08
CA ASP A 59 7.63 7.06 -3.09
C ASP A 59 6.48 6.70 -2.13
N ILE A 60 6.40 5.43 -1.72
CA ILE A 60 5.27 4.86 -0.97
C ILE A 60 5.66 4.49 0.44
N PHE A 61 6.86 3.96 0.65
CA PHE A 61 7.37 3.39 1.89
C PHE A 61 8.72 4.01 2.27
N TRP A 62 8.92 4.27 3.56
CA TRP A 62 10.21 4.75 4.08
C TRP A 62 10.46 4.27 5.51
N LEU A 63 11.72 4.29 5.94
CA LEU A 63 12.10 4.01 7.32
C LEU A 63 11.92 5.27 8.17
N GLU A 64 11.45 5.10 9.40
CA GLU A 64 11.59 6.15 10.43
C GLU A 64 12.92 5.88 11.14
N GLU A 65 13.70 6.94 11.38
CA GLU A 65 14.87 6.90 12.25
C GLU A 65 14.49 6.62 13.71
#